data_AF-A0A139N8F8-F1
#
_entry.id   AF-A0A139N8F8-F1
#
_cell.length_a   1.000
_cell.length_b   1.000
_cell.length_c   1.000
_cell.angle_alpha   90.00
_cell.angle_beta   90.00
_cell.angle_gamma   90.00
#
_symmetry.space_group_name_H-M   'P 1'
#
loop_
_entity.id
_entity.type
_entity.pdbx_description
1 polymer ?
#
loop_
_entity_poly.entity_id
_entity_poly.type
_entity_poly.pdbx_seq_one_letter_code
_entity_poly.pdbx_strand_id
1 'polypeptide(L)' 'MRQTIQNLLDSPISTTTIAKGADVPWSTVADLRKGKTSMDKMALLTAEKLYEFATANKQ' A
#
# COMPACT_ATOMS: atom_id res chain seq x y z
N MET A 1 -11.28 0.64 2.67
CA MET A 1 -9.88 0.15 2.68
C MET A 1 -9.35 -0.15 1.28
N ARG A 2 -9.96 -1.07 0.52
CA ARG A 2 -9.42 -1.53 -0.77
C ARG A 2 -9.17 -0.39 -1.78
N GLN A 3 -10.20 0.42 -2.06
CA GLN A 3 -10.09 1.54 -3.00
C GLN A 3 -9.01 2.56 -2.60
N THR A 4 -8.89 2.85 -1.30
CA THR A 4 -7.93 3.81 -0.76
C THR A 4 -6.49 3.34 -0.95
N ILE A 5 -6.24 2.05 -0.68
CA ILE A 5 -4.92 1.45 -0.92
C ILE A 5 -4.61 1.42 -2.41
N GLN A 6 -5.60 1.11 -3.27
CA GLN A 6 -5.41 1.14 -4.72
C GLN A 6 -5.05 2.56 -5.20
N ASN A 7 -5.77 3.59 -4.75
CA ASN A 7 -5.46 4.98 -5.06
C ASN A 7 -4.07 5.40 -4.56
N LEU A 8 -3.63 4.88 -3.40
CA LEU A 8 -2.28 5.10 -2.89
C LEU A 8 -1.23 4.43 -3.79
N LEU A 9 -1.48 3.20 -4.23
CA LEU A 9 -0.59 2.47 -5.12
C LEU A 9 -0.52 3.11 -6.52
N ASP A 10 -1.63 3.68 -7.00
CA ASP A 10 -1.68 4.40 -8.29
C ASP A 10 -1.21 5.86 -8.18
N SER A 11 -0.99 6.35 -6.96
CA SER A 11 -0.45 7.69 -6.70
C SER A 11 0.98 7.86 -7.24
N PRO A 12 1.42 9.08 -7.59
CA PRO A 12 2.81 9.36 -7.96
C PRO A 12 3.83 9.08 -6.84
N ILE A 13 3.39 8.72 -5.63
CA ILE A 13 4.28 8.38 -4.51
C ILE A 13 5.14 7.16 -4.88
N SER A 14 6.42 7.26 -4.55
CA SER A 14 7.36 6.17 -4.79
C SER A 14 6.99 4.94 -3.94
N THR A 15 7.15 3.74 -4.53
CA THR A 15 6.92 2.47 -3.82
C THR A 15 7.74 2.38 -2.54
N THR A 16 8.94 2.97 -2.55
CA THR A 16 9.86 3.04 -1.42
C THR A 16 9.36 3.95 -0.32
N THR A 17 8.76 5.09 -0.66
CA THR A 17 8.12 5.99 0.31
C THR A 17 6.93 5.33 0.98
N ILE A 18 6.07 4.68 0.19
CA ILE A 18 4.92 3.92 0.72
C ILE A 18 5.40 2.80 1.64
N ALA A 19 6.38 2.00 1.19
CA ALA A 19 6.91 0.88 1.95
C ALA A 19 7.53 1.32 3.29
N LYS A 20 8.34 2.39 3.26
CA LYS A 20 8.95 2.96 4.48
C LYS A 20 7.91 3.59 5.41
N GLY A 21 6.97 4.35 4.86
CA GLY A 21 5.97 5.07 5.65
C GLY A 21 4.90 4.17 6.26
N ALA A 22 4.52 3.11 5.55
CA ALA A 22 3.61 2.08 6.04
C ALA A 22 4.34 0.94 6.77
N ASP A 23 5.66 0.97 6.95
CA ASP A 23 6.43 -0.11 7.59
C ASP A 23 6.07 -1.52 7.04
N VAL A 24 6.12 -1.62 5.71
CA VAL A 24 5.87 -2.86 4.95
C VAL A 24 7.02 -3.14 3.99
N PRO A 25 7.28 -4.41 3.64
CA PRO A 25 8.32 -4.75 2.68
C PRO A 25 8.08 -4.09 1.33
N TRP A 26 9.15 -3.55 0.73
CA TRP A 26 9.08 -2.96 -0.61
C TRP A 26 8.55 -3.93 -1.66
N SER A 27 8.95 -5.20 -1.57
CA SER A 27 8.47 -6.29 -2.44
C SER A 27 6.96 -6.42 -2.39
N THR A 28 6.35 -6.32 -1.20
CA THR A 28 4.90 -6.38 -1.02
C THR A 28 4.20 -5.24 -1.76
N VAL A 29 4.66 -4.00 -1.59
CA VAL A 29 4.08 -2.84 -2.29
C VAL A 29 4.27 -2.95 -3.80
N ALA A 30 5.45 -3.41 -4.25
CA ALA A 30 5.75 -3.62 -5.67
C ALA A 30 4.88 -4.73 -6.29
N ASP A 31 4.67 -5.84 -5.59
CA ASP A 31 3.83 -6.94 -6.04
C ASP A 31 2.36 -6.53 -6.11
N LEU A 32 1.89 -5.67 -5.20
CA LEU A 32 0.55 -5.09 -5.26
C LEU A 32 0.38 -4.14 -6.44
N ARG A 33 1.36 -3.26 -6.68
CA ARG A 33 1.39 -2.36 -7.84
C ARG A 33 1.37 -3.11 -9.17
N LYS A 34 2.11 -4.22 -9.24
CA LYS A 34 2.20 -5.08 -10.42
C LYS A 34 1.00 -6.02 -10.57
N GLY A 35 0.08 -6.05 -9.61
CA GLY A 35 -1.05 -6.99 -9.58
C GLY A 35 -0.64 -8.47 -9.41
N LYS A 36 0.61 -8.72 -8.97
CA LYS A 36 1.16 -10.07 -8.77
C LYS A 36 0.61 -10.72 -7.49
N THR A 37 0.33 -9.90 -6.48
CA THR A 37 -0.35 -10.28 -5.25
C THR A 37 -1.74 -9.66 -5.24
N SER A 38 -2.77 -10.48 -5.06
CA SER A 38 -4.13 -9.99 -4.85
C SER A 38 -4.22 -9.33 -3.48
N MET A 39 -4.86 -8.15 -3.40
CA MET A 39 -5.13 -7.50 -2.11
C MET A 39 -5.88 -8.41 -1.13
N ASP A 40 -6.66 -9.36 -1.63
CA ASP A 40 -7.36 -10.39 -0.84
C ASP A 40 -6.42 -11.41 -0.17
N LYS A 41 -5.22 -11.58 -0.71
CA LYS A 41 -4.19 -12.48 -0.16
C LYS A 41 -3.17 -11.74 0.71
N MET A 42 -3.32 -10.44 0.87
CA MET A 42 -2.47 -9.65 1.75
C MET A 42 -2.82 -9.93 3.21
N ALA A 43 -1.81 -9.96 4.08
CA ALA A 43 -2.05 -9.96 5.51
C ALA A 43 -2.85 -8.72 5.92
N LEU A 44 -3.86 -8.90 6.79
CA LEU A 44 -4.71 -7.82 7.29
C LEU A 44 -3.88 -6.65 7.84
N LEU A 45 -2.83 -6.98 8.62
CA LEU A 45 -1.89 -6.01 9.17
C LEU A 45 -1.23 -5.13 8.10
N THR A 46 -0.85 -5.70 6.96
CA THR A 46 -0.25 -4.92 5.85
C THR A 46 -1.30 -4.02 5.20
N ALA A 47 -2.54 -4.49 5.07
CA ALA A 47 -3.62 -3.70 4.52
C ALA A 47 -3.97 -2.52 5.43
N GLU A 48 -3.98 -2.74 6.74
CA GLU A 48 -4.18 -1.70 7.76
C GLU A 48 -3.09 -0.63 7.69
N LYS A 49 -1.81 -1.02 7.72
CA LYS A 49 -0.70 -0.05 7.64
C LYS A 49 -0.71 0.76 6.35
N LEU A 50 -0.98 0.13 5.20
CA LEU A 50 -1.10 0.82 3.91
C LEU A 50 -2.30 1.77 3.88
N TYR A 51 -3.42 1.36 4.47
CA TYR A 51 -4.62 2.18 4.58
C TYR A 51 -4.37 3.39 5.48
N GLU A 52 -3.78 3.19 6.66
CA GLU A 52 -3.40 4.25 7.59
C GLU A 52 -2.48 5.27 6.92
N PHE A 53 -1.43 4.81 6.22
CA PHE A 53 -0.54 5.69 5.46
C PHE A 53 -1.28 6.47 4.37
N ALA A 54 -2.20 5.84 3.64
CA ALA A 54 -3.02 6.49 2.63
C ALA A 54 -3.97 7.54 3.21
N THR A 55 -4.54 7.29 4.38
CA THR A 55 -5.44 8.22 5.06
C THR A 55 -4.70 9.34 5.79
N ALA A 56 -3.50 9.08 6.31
CA ALA A 56 -2.65 10.07 6.95
C ALA A 56 -2.13 11.12 5.96
N ASN A 57 -1.96 10.76 4.68
CA ASN A 57 -1.56 11.69 3.61
C ASN A 57 -2.73 12.47 2.98
N LYS A 58 -3.97 12.37 3.48
CA LYS A 58 -5.11 13.22 3.08
C LYS A 58 -5.17 14.52 3.89
N GLN A 59 -4.07 15.28 3.95
CA GLN A 59 -4.10 16.65 4.46
C GLN A 59 -4.34 17.65 3.32
#